data_AF-A0A7J3CJ85-F1
#
_entry.id   AF-A0A7J3CJ85-F1
#
_cell.length_a   1.000
_cell.length_b   1.000
_cell.length_c   1.000
_cell.angle_alpha   90.00
_cell.angle_beta   90.00
_cell.angle_gamma   90.00
#
_symmetry.space_group_name_H-M   'P 1'
#
loop_
_entity.id
_entity.type
_entity.pdbx_description
1 polymer ?
#
loop_
_entity_poly.entity_id
_entity_poly.type
_entity_poly.pdbx_seq_one_letter_code
_entity_poly.pdbx_strand_id
1 'polypeptide(L)'
;MQETLQRGAEAIIYLKGEEIVKERIKKSYRIPQLDIQIRKQRTKSEAKLMERARLNGVNVPNVRIEDDFKLVMSYIRGERLKEILNKMEPRK
;
A
#
# COMPACT_ATOMS: atom_id res chain seq x y z
N MET A 1 -7.40 -16.86 6.77
CA MET A 1 -6.40 -17.19 5.72
C MET A 1 -5.98 -15.90 5.04
N GLN A 2 -4.74 -15.80 4.59
CA GLN A 2 -4.20 -14.62 3.91
C GLN A 2 -4.22 -14.89 2.40
N GLU A 3 -4.89 -14.04 1.63
CA GLU A 3 -5.02 -14.17 0.17
C GLU A 3 -4.11 -13.15 -0.53
N THR A 4 -3.43 -13.54 -1.61
CA THR A 4 -2.63 -12.59 -2.41
C THR A 4 -3.52 -11.89 -3.43
N LEU A 5 -3.69 -10.57 -3.31
CA LEU A 5 -4.50 -9.79 -4.25
C LEU A 5 -3.70 -9.35 -5.47
N GLN A 6 -2.48 -8.88 -5.25
CA GLN A 6 -1.67 -8.30 -6.31
C GLN A 6 -0.18 -8.37 -6.00
N ARG A 7 0.61 -8.62 -7.03
CA ARG A 7 2.07 -8.52 -6.99
C ARG A 7 2.52 -7.35 -7.86
N GLY A 8 3.08 -6.32 -7.22
CA GLY A 8 3.64 -5.15 -7.89
C GLY A 8 5.15 -5.24 -8.06
N ALA A 9 5.70 -4.23 -8.74
CA ALA A 9 7.14 -4.09 -8.90
C ALA A 9 7.87 -3.87 -7.57
N GLU A 10 7.21 -3.35 -6.53
CA GLU A 10 7.87 -3.02 -5.26
C GLU A 10 7.37 -3.85 -4.07
N ALA A 11 6.08 -4.17 -4.05
CA ALA A 11 5.44 -4.85 -2.93
C ALA A 11 4.45 -5.91 -3.40
N ILE A 12 4.20 -6.88 -2.54
CA ILE A 12 3.08 -7.82 -2.64
C ILE A 12 1.98 -7.32 -1.71
N ILE A 13 0.74 -7.38 -2.19
CA ILE A 13 -0.46 -6.96 -1.48
C ILE A 13 -1.27 -8.20 -1.14
N TYR A 14 -1.57 -8.37 0.14
CA TYR A 14 -2.38 -9.45 0.66
C TYR A 14 -3.66 -8.91 1.31
N LEU A 15 -4.75 -9.68 1.20
CA LEU A 15 -5.97 -9.49 1.97
C LEU A 15 -5.97 -10.42 3.18
N LYS A 16 -6.23 -9.87 4.36
CA LYS A 16 -6.34 -10.60 5.63
C LYS A 16 -7.56 -10.08 6.39
N GLY A 17 -8.71 -10.72 6.17
CA GLY A 17 -9.98 -10.22 6.71
C GLY A 17 -10.34 -8.86 6.11
N GLU A 18 -10.51 -7.85 6.95
CA GLU A 18 -10.77 -6.46 6.52
C GLU A 18 -9.51 -5.59 6.44
N GLU A 19 -8.33 -6.21 6.50
CA GLU A 19 -7.04 -5.54 6.39
C GLU A 19 -6.32 -5.92 5.09
N ILE A 20 -5.56 -4.96 4.57
CA ILE A 20 -4.58 -5.12 3.51
C ILE A 20 -3.19 -5.11 4.11
N VAL A 21 -2.40 -6.15 3.83
CA VAL A 21 -0.98 -6.22 4.18
C VAL A 21 -0.15 -5.92 2.94
N LYS A 22 0.61 -4.84 2.98
CA LYS A 22 1.54 -4.44 1.92
C LYS A 22 2.96 -4.77 2.35
N GLU A 23 3.54 -5.80 1.74
CA GLU A 23 4.89 -6.28 2.05
C GLU A 23 5.89 -5.89 0.95
N ARG A 24 6.90 -5.09 1.31
CA ARG A 24 7.98 -4.72 0.38
C ARG A 24 8.98 -5.87 0.26
N ILE A 25 9.14 -6.39 -0.96
CA ILE A 25 10.07 -7.50 -1.23
C ILE A 25 11.48 -7.00 -1.53
N LYS A 26 12.49 -7.81 -1.18
CA LYS A 26 13.90 -7.54 -1.51
C LYS A 26 14.10 -7.41 -3.02
N LYS A 27 14.94 -6.45 -3.43
CA LYS A 27 15.38 -6.31 -4.81
C LYS A 27 16.81 -6.81 -4.98
N SER A 28 16.97 -7.92 -5.70
CA SER A 28 18.25 -8.59 -5.93
C SER A 28 19.26 -7.73 -6.68
N TYR A 29 18.80 -6.79 -7.49
CA TYR A 29 19.67 -5.86 -8.21
C TYR A 29 20.29 -4.75 -7.32
N ARG A 30 19.91 -4.65 -6.04
CA ARG A 30 20.45 -3.67 -5.10
C ARG A 30 21.41 -4.35 -4.13
N ILE A 31 22.45 -3.62 -3.70
CA ILE A 31 23.25 -4.05 -2.56
C ILE A 31 22.38 -4.16 -1.30
N PRO A 32 22.61 -5.13 -0.39
CA PRO A 32 21.73 -5.39 0.74
C PRO A 32 21.48 -4.17 1.64
N GLN A 33 22.52 -3.39 1.91
CA GLN A 33 22.46 -2.20 2.77
C GLN A 33 21.48 -1.17 2.20
N LEU A 34 21.59 -0.90 0.90
CA LEU A 34 20.72 0.04 0.20
C LEU A 34 19.27 -0.47 0.13
N ASP A 35 19.06 -1.75 -0.17
CA ASP A 35 17.71 -2.32 -0.23
C ASP A 35 16.98 -2.21 1.11
N ILE A 36 17.68 -2.55 2.21
CA ILE A 36 17.15 -2.44 3.56
C ILE A 36 16.80 -0.99 3.88
N GLN A 37 17.71 -0.05 3.64
CA GLN A 37 17.47 1.37 3.90
C GLN A 37 16.26 1.89 3.11
N ILE A 38 16.20 1.62 1.80
CA ILE A 38 15.10 2.06 0.93
C ILE A 38 13.76 1.49 1.41
N ARG A 39 13.69 0.18 1.70
CA ARG A 39 12.43 -0.46 2.08
C ARG A 39 11.93 0.07 3.42
N LYS A 40 12.80 0.21 4.43
CA LYS A 40 12.45 0.79 5.74
C LYS A 40 11.96 2.22 5.60
N GLN A 41 12.73 3.06 4.90
CA GLN A 41 12.40 4.48 4.72
C GLN A 41 11.06 4.64 4.01
N ARG A 42 10.81 3.87 2.94
CA ARG A 42 9.55 3.96 2.19
C ARG A 42 8.36 3.45 3.00
N THR A 43 8.49 2.39 3.79
CA THR A 43 7.41 1.91 4.69
C THR A 43 7.06 2.99 5.71
N LYS A 44 8.06 3.58 6.38
CA LYS A 44 7.85 4.64 7.37
C LYS A 44 7.27 5.92 6.76
N SER A 45 7.79 6.34 5.62
CA SER A 45 7.30 7.53 4.91
C SER A 45 5.86 7.35 4.45
N GLU A 46 5.49 6.18 3.91
CA GLU A 46 4.13 5.91 3.45
C GLU A 46 3.13 5.96 4.61
N ALA A 47 3.45 5.31 5.74
CA ALA A 47 2.62 5.37 6.95
C ALA A 47 2.41 6.82 7.44
N LYS A 48 3.50 7.58 7.56
CA LYS A 48 3.49 8.97 8.02
C LYS A 48 2.71 9.90 7.09
N LEU A 49 2.83 9.70 5.77
CA LEU A 49 2.13 10.52 4.79
C LEU A 49 0.62 10.22 4.80
N MET A 50 0.22 8.95 4.88
CA MET A 50 -1.20 8.59 4.98
C MET A 50 -1.82 9.09 6.29
N GLU A 51 -1.12 8.96 7.42
CA GLU A 51 -1.60 9.50 8.70
C GLU A 51 -1.81 11.02 8.62
N ARG A 52 -0.84 11.76 8.05
CA ARG A 52 -0.98 13.21 7.82
C ARG A 52 -2.15 13.55 6.91
N ALA A 53 -2.33 12.82 5.81
CA ALA A 53 -3.44 13.03 4.90
C ALA A 53 -4.79 12.83 5.62
N ARG A 54 -4.90 11.78 6.44
CA ARG A 54 -6.09 11.51 7.25
C ARG A 54 -6.38 12.63 8.25
N LEU A 55 -5.36 13.13 8.95
CA LEU A 55 -5.49 14.24 9.90
C LEU A 55 -5.95 15.55 9.23
N ASN A 56 -5.75 15.69 7.91
CA ASN A 56 -6.21 16.83 7.12
C ASN A 56 -7.52 16.54 6.36
N GLY A 57 -8.27 15.51 6.76
CA GLY A 57 -9.60 15.22 6.20
C GLY A 57 -9.59 14.52 4.84
N VAL A 58 -8.42 14.08 4.34
CA VAL A 58 -8.35 13.30 3.09
C VAL A 58 -8.85 11.89 3.36
N ASN A 59 -9.74 11.37 2.50
CA ASN A 59 -10.24 10.01 2.59
C ASN A 59 -9.16 9.00 2.17
N VAL A 60 -8.39 8.54 3.16
CA VAL A 60 -7.33 7.53 3.02
C VAL A 60 -7.57 6.39 4.01
N PRO A 61 -7.07 5.17 3.74
CA PRO A 61 -7.21 4.07 4.69
C PRO A 61 -6.45 4.37 5.98
N ASN A 62 -6.93 3.81 7.10
CA ASN A 62 -6.15 3.81 8.33
C ASN A 62 -4.93 2.91 8.14
N VAL A 63 -3.77 3.33 8.64
CA VAL A 63 -2.50 2.63 8.46
C VAL A 63 -1.80 2.35 9.79
N ARG A 64 -1.11 1.21 9.87
CA ARG A 64 -0.17 0.88 10.95
C ARG A 64 1.04 0.15 10.38
N ILE A 65 2.21 0.44 10.92
CA ILE A 65 3.43 -0.32 10.59
C ILE A 65 3.39 -1.61 11.41
N GLU A 66 3.47 -2.76 10.74
CA GLU A 66 3.55 -4.07 11.41
C GLU A 66 5.00 -4.54 11.54
N ASP A 67 5.84 -4.22 10.55
CA ASP A 67 7.26 -4.53 10.51
C ASP A 67 7.99 -3.50 9.63
N ASP A 68 9.31 -3.47 9.68
CA ASP A 68 10.20 -2.62 8.88
C ASP A 68 9.87 -2.65 7.36
N PHE A 69 9.33 -3.77 6.89
CA PHE A 69 8.99 -3.98 5.49
C PHE A 69 7.49 -4.23 5.24
N LYS A 70 6.64 -4.15 6.27
CA LYS A 70 5.21 -4.44 6.18
C LYS A 70 4.37 -3.29 6.71
N LEU A 71 3.47 -2.81 5.84
CA LEU A 71 2.47 -1.81 6.19
C LEU A 71 1.09 -2.47 6.14
N VAL A 72 0.34 -2.35 7.23
CA VAL A 72 -1.05 -2.82 7.28
C VAL A 72 -1.97 -1.62 7.14
N MET A 73 -3.00 -1.77 6.33
CA MET A 73 -3.98 -0.72 6.07
C MET A 73 -5.40 -1.26 6.00
N SER A 74 -6.41 -0.45 6.32
CA SER A 74 -7.81 -0.85 6.18
C SER A 74 -8.15 -1.19 4.72
N TYR A 75 -8.87 -2.28 4.49
CA TYR A 75 -9.37 -2.60 3.17
C TYR A 75 -10.50 -1.64 2.77
N ILE A 76 -10.35 -0.99 1.62
CA ILE A 76 -11.38 -0.13 1.03
C ILE A 76 -12.13 -0.97 0.00
N ARG A 77 -13.41 -1.22 0.26
CA ARG A 77 -14.31 -1.89 -0.68
C ARG A 77 -14.66 -0.92 -1.81
N GLY A 78 -14.37 -1.31 -3.04
CA GLY A 78 -14.69 -0.49 -4.22
C GLY A 78 -13.86 -0.90 -5.44
N GLU A 79 -14.22 -0.34 -6.58
CA GLU A 79 -13.51 -0.54 -7.83
C GLU A 79 -12.37 0.47 -7.99
N ARG A 80 -11.25 0.06 -8.58
CA ARG A 80 -10.14 0.98 -8.81
C ARG A 80 -10.50 1.90 -9.96
N LEU A 81 -10.17 3.18 -9.83
CA LEU A 81 -10.48 4.17 -10.87
C LEU A 81 -10.04 3.73 -12.27
N LYS A 82 -8.83 3.16 -12.41
CA LYS A 82 -8.31 2.67 -13.71
C LYS A 82 -9.17 1.60 -14.40
N GLU A 83 -10.02 0.89 -13.64
CA GLU A 83 -10.89 -0.19 -14.16
C GLU A 83 -12.22 0.33 -14.67
N ILE A 84 -12.66 1.47 -14.10
CA ILE A 84 -13.96 2.07 -14.38
C ILE A 84 -13.87 3.33 -15.24
N LEU A 85 -12.70 3.98 -15.30
CA LEU A 85 -12.53 5.29 -15.96
C LEU A 85 -13.05 5.29 -17.41
N ASN A 86 -12.74 4.26 -18.19
CA ASN A 86 -13.16 4.17 -19.60
C ASN A 86 -14.65 3.82 -19.77
N LYS A 87 -15.33 3.40 -18.70
CA LYS A 87 -16.76 3.08 -18.67
C LYS A 87 -17.59 4.23 -18.12
N MET A 88 -16.94 5.28 -17.62
CA MET A 88 -17.62 6.44 -17.06
C MET A 88 -18.05 7.37 -18.19
N GLU A 89 -19.33 7.72 -18.19
CA GLU A 89 -19.85 8.81 -19.01
C GLU A 89 -19.25 10.14 -18.53
N PRO A 90 -18.80 11.03 -19.43
CA PRO A 90 -18.36 12.36 -19.05
C PRO A 90 -19.49 13.08 -18.32
N ARG A 91 -19.19 13.71 -17.18
CA ARG A 91 -20.16 14.63 -16.57
C ARG A 91 -20.33 15.84 -17.49
N LYS A 92 -21.59 16.12 -17.85
CA LYS A 92 -21.99 17.37 -18.49
C LYS A 92 -21.75 18.56 -17.57
#